data_AF-D0L6G6-F1
#
_entry.id   AF-D0L6G6-F1
#
_cell.length_a   1.000
_cell.length_b   1.000
_cell.length_c   1.000
_cell.angle_alpha   90.00
_cell.angle_beta   90.00
_cell.angle_gamma   90.00
#
_symmetry.space_group_name_H-M   'P 1'
#
loop_
_entity.id
_entity.type
_entity.pdbx_description
1 polymer ?
#
loop_
_entity_poly.entity_id
_entity_poly.type
_entity_poly.pdbx_seq_one_letter_code
_entity_poly.pdbx_strand_id
1 'polypeptide(L)'
;MSSIEPYTPSSLPNRSSAGGRLARQTARDLAAIDQGTDITTARIAAAGEIQQVKVDAVARTGAYAMQQVALVSQVQQQLALAAPAASGDLDFIKTMTVVGVGQIVAGTGRAVNRR
;
A
#
# COMPACT_ATOMS: atom_id res chain seq x y z
N MET A 1 -61.23 -7.22 -67.23
CA MET A 1 -60.58 -8.23 -66.36
C MET A 1 -59.37 -7.54 -65.73
N SER A 2 -59.48 -7.11 -64.47
CA SER A 2 -58.42 -6.37 -63.78
C SER A 2 -57.37 -7.33 -63.22
N SER A 3 -56.14 -7.22 -63.69
CA SER A 3 -54.97 -7.89 -63.13
C SER A 3 -54.58 -7.23 -61.80
N ILE A 4 -54.91 -7.88 -60.69
CA ILE A 4 -54.35 -7.57 -59.37
C ILE A 4 -52.93 -8.16 -59.35
N GLU A 5 -51.92 -7.30 -59.48
CA GLU A 5 -50.53 -7.68 -59.21
C GLU A 5 -50.32 -7.83 -57.68
N PRO A 6 -49.71 -8.92 -57.21
CA PRO A 6 -49.35 -9.06 -55.80
C PRO A 6 -48.22 -8.08 -55.44
N TYR A 7 -48.47 -7.23 -54.43
CA TYR A 7 -47.43 -6.38 -53.84
C TYR A 7 -46.38 -7.26 -53.15
N THR A 8 -45.19 -7.35 -53.73
CA THR A 8 -44.02 -7.96 -53.08
C THR A 8 -43.37 -6.90 -52.19
N PRO A 9 -43.24 -7.11 -50.87
CA PRO A 9 -42.46 -6.20 -50.04
C PRO A 9 -40.99 -6.38 -50.43
N SER A 10 -40.49 -5.44 -51.21
CA SER A 10 -39.06 -5.30 -51.47
C SER A 10 -38.34 -5.17 -50.13
N SER A 11 -37.45 -6.11 -49.87
CA SER A 11 -36.64 -6.14 -48.67
C SER A 11 -35.82 -4.84 -48.60
N LEU A 12 -36.01 -4.11 -47.51
CA LEU A 12 -35.22 -2.92 -47.21
C LEU A 12 -33.73 -3.29 -47.23
N PRO A 13 -32.86 -2.53 -47.91
CA PRO A 13 -31.43 -2.76 -47.85
C PRO A 13 -30.96 -2.49 -46.42
N ASN A 14 -30.51 -3.55 -45.75
CA ASN A 14 -29.91 -3.55 -44.42
C ASN A 14 -28.60 -2.74 -44.42
N ARG A 15 -28.72 -1.42 -44.41
CA ARG A 15 -27.62 -0.48 -44.22
C ARG A 15 -27.27 -0.45 -42.73
N SER A 16 -26.27 -1.24 -42.32
CA SER A 16 -25.22 -0.87 -41.32
C SER A 16 -24.66 -2.06 -40.52
N SER A 17 -24.05 -3.06 -41.16
CA SER A 17 -23.33 -4.13 -40.44
C SER A 17 -21.84 -3.80 -40.16
N ALA A 18 -21.28 -2.78 -40.82
CA ALA A 18 -19.89 -2.37 -40.65
C ALA A 18 -19.67 -1.54 -39.38
N GLY A 19 -20.49 -0.48 -39.15
CA GLY A 19 -20.40 0.37 -37.96
C GLY A 19 -20.72 -0.36 -36.65
N GLY A 20 -21.71 -1.28 -36.67
CA GLY A 20 -22.05 -2.07 -35.48
C GLY A 20 -21.00 -3.12 -35.10
N ARG A 21 -20.17 -3.59 -36.04
CA ARG A 21 -19.04 -4.48 -35.72
C ARG A 21 -17.90 -3.72 -35.07
N LEU A 22 -17.53 -2.57 -35.61
CA LEU A 22 -16.53 -1.70 -35.02
C LEU A 22 -16.95 -1.24 -33.62
N ALA A 23 -18.19 -0.77 -33.44
CA ALA A 23 -18.70 -0.35 -32.14
C ALA A 23 -18.68 -1.49 -31.09
N ARG A 24 -19.03 -2.72 -31.49
CA ARG A 24 -18.95 -3.89 -30.60
C ARG A 24 -17.51 -4.28 -30.26
N GLN A 25 -16.58 -4.09 -31.20
CA GLN A 25 -15.16 -4.35 -30.96
C GLN A 25 -14.59 -3.32 -29.98
N THR A 26 -14.84 -2.02 -30.21
CA THR A 26 -14.45 -0.95 -29.28
C THR A 26 -15.05 -1.15 -27.89
N ALA A 27 -16.31 -1.58 -27.78
CA ALA A 27 -16.93 -1.87 -26.49
C ALA A 27 -16.25 -3.03 -25.74
N ARG A 28 -15.78 -4.06 -26.46
CA ARG A 28 -15.00 -5.17 -25.86
C ARG A 28 -13.61 -4.73 -25.45
N ASP A 29 -12.95 -3.93 -26.27
CA ASP A 29 -11.61 -3.41 -25.98
C ASP A 29 -11.65 -2.51 -24.73
N LEU A 30 -12.66 -1.64 -24.62
CA LEU A 30 -12.90 -0.83 -23.43
C LEU A 30 -13.20 -1.69 -22.21
N ALA A 31 -14.08 -2.69 -22.32
CA ALA A 31 -14.38 -3.59 -21.21
C ALA A 31 -13.14 -4.39 -20.74
N ALA A 32 -12.26 -4.78 -21.67
CA ALA A 32 -11.00 -5.44 -21.33
C ALA A 32 -10.02 -4.50 -20.62
N ILE A 33 -9.96 -3.23 -21.02
CA ILE A 33 -9.15 -2.20 -20.36
C ILE A 33 -9.69 -1.91 -18.95
N ASP A 34 -11.02 -1.77 -18.80
CA ASP A 34 -11.66 -1.55 -17.50
C ASP A 34 -11.36 -2.72 -16.56
N GLN A 35 -11.54 -3.96 -17.03
CA GLN A 35 -11.21 -5.15 -16.24
C GLN A 35 -9.72 -5.21 -15.88
N GLY A 36 -8.81 -4.88 -16.80
CA GLY A 36 -7.38 -4.82 -16.52
C GLY A 36 -7.01 -3.73 -15.51
N THR A 37 -7.72 -2.60 -15.55
CA THR A 37 -7.55 -1.48 -14.62
C THR A 37 -8.05 -1.85 -13.23
N ASP A 38 -9.19 -2.53 -13.11
CA ASP A 38 -9.72 -3.02 -11.84
C ASP A 38 -8.75 -3.99 -11.17
N ILE A 39 -8.20 -4.94 -11.94
CA ILE A 39 -7.21 -5.90 -11.44
C ILE A 39 -5.95 -5.16 -10.98
N THR A 40 -5.46 -4.19 -11.75
CA THR A 40 -4.26 -3.43 -11.41
C THR A 40 -4.47 -2.59 -10.15
N THR A 41 -5.62 -1.93 -10.05
CA THR A 41 -6.04 -1.16 -8.86
C THR A 41 -6.12 -2.05 -7.64
N ALA A 42 -6.76 -3.22 -7.75
CA ALA A 42 -6.85 -4.19 -6.66
C ALA A 42 -5.46 -4.69 -6.21
N ARG A 43 -4.53 -4.93 -7.15
CA ARG A 43 -3.14 -5.31 -6.82
C ARG A 43 -2.39 -4.19 -6.10
N ILE A 44 -2.54 -2.95 -6.53
CA ILE A 44 -1.91 -1.79 -5.88
C ILE A 44 -2.48 -1.60 -4.47
N ALA A 45 -3.81 -1.70 -4.30
CA ALA A 45 -4.47 -1.60 -3.01
C ALA A 45 -3.96 -2.68 -2.04
N ALA A 46 -3.95 -3.95 -2.47
CA ALA A 46 -3.44 -5.06 -1.66
C ALA A 46 -1.95 -4.88 -1.29
N ALA A 47 -1.12 -4.40 -2.22
CA ALA A 47 0.27 -4.08 -1.92
C ALA A 47 0.39 -2.93 -0.91
N GLY A 48 -0.46 -1.90 -1.03
CA GLY A 48 -0.54 -0.78 -0.10
C GLY A 48 -0.89 -1.21 1.32
N GLU A 49 -1.88 -2.08 1.48
CA GLU A 49 -2.28 -2.64 2.79
C GLU A 49 -1.12 -3.37 3.46
N ILE A 50 -0.38 -4.19 2.71
CA ILE A 50 0.81 -4.88 3.23
C ILE A 50 1.84 -3.84 3.70
N GLN A 51 2.13 -2.83 2.88
CA GLN A 51 3.11 -1.80 3.26
C GLN A 51 2.67 -0.99 4.49
N GLN A 52 1.38 -0.68 4.60
CA GLN A 52 0.84 0.01 5.77
C GLN A 52 1.05 -0.81 7.05
N VAL A 53 0.74 -2.10 7.02
CA VAL A 53 0.97 -3.00 8.17
C VAL A 53 2.46 -3.07 8.53
N LYS A 54 3.35 -3.07 7.52
CA LYS A 54 4.81 -3.06 7.74
C LYS A 54 5.26 -1.78 8.45
N VAL A 55 4.78 -0.62 8.01
CA VAL A 55 5.04 0.68 8.65
C VAL A 55 4.52 0.69 10.07
N ASP A 56 3.30 0.23 10.31
CA ASP A 56 2.67 0.19 11.65
C ASP A 56 3.45 -0.70 12.63
N ALA A 57 4.02 -1.80 12.16
CA ALA A 57 4.86 -2.67 12.98
C ALA A 57 6.18 -1.97 13.40
N VAL A 58 6.83 -1.28 12.46
CA VAL A 58 8.05 -0.51 12.74
C VAL A 58 7.75 0.67 13.66
N ALA A 59 6.67 1.42 13.39
CA ALA A 59 6.25 2.56 14.18
C ALA A 59 5.94 2.19 15.63
N ARG A 60 5.17 1.10 15.86
CA ARG A 60 4.89 0.60 17.21
C ARG A 60 6.16 0.20 17.96
N THR A 61 7.07 -0.50 17.28
CA THR A 61 8.35 -0.89 17.87
C THR A 61 9.20 0.33 18.20
N GLY A 62 9.26 1.32 17.29
CA GLY A 62 9.97 2.58 17.49
C GLY A 62 9.40 3.41 18.64
N ALA A 63 8.08 3.50 18.75
CA ALA A 63 7.41 4.20 19.84
C ALA A 63 7.74 3.57 21.20
N TYR A 64 7.64 2.24 21.30
CA TYR A 64 8.04 1.51 22.50
C TYR A 64 9.52 1.72 22.84
N ALA A 65 10.39 1.61 21.85
CA ALA A 65 11.82 1.87 21.98
C ALA A 65 12.12 3.28 22.52
N MET A 66 11.48 4.31 21.96
CA MET A 66 11.64 5.69 22.42
C MET A 66 11.16 5.87 23.87
N GLN A 67 10.07 5.22 24.25
CA GLN A 67 9.58 5.25 25.63
C GLN A 67 10.61 4.65 26.60
N GLN A 68 11.25 3.53 26.25
CA GLN A 68 12.30 2.93 27.08
C GLN A 68 13.54 3.81 27.19
N VAL A 69 13.97 4.42 26.08
CA VAL A 69 15.10 5.36 26.07
C VAL A 69 14.81 6.60 26.92
N ALA A 70 13.58 7.10 26.90
CA ALA A 70 13.16 8.23 27.74
C ALA A 70 13.27 7.88 29.23
N LEU A 71 12.80 6.70 29.65
CA LEU A 71 12.91 6.24 31.03
C LEU A 71 14.37 6.14 31.49
N VAL A 72 15.24 5.54 30.67
CA VAL A 72 16.68 5.43 30.98
C VAL A 72 17.32 6.82 31.11
N SER A 73 16.96 7.75 30.24
CA SER A 73 17.47 9.12 30.29
C SER A 73 17.01 9.87 31.54
N GLN A 74 15.77 9.67 31.97
CA GLN A 74 15.24 10.25 33.20
C GLN A 74 15.98 9.70 34.43
N VAL A 75 16.20 8.38 34.49
CA VAL A 75 16.96 7.74 35.58
C VAL A 75 18.40 8.26 35.61
N GLN A 76 19.05 8.42 34.46
CA GLN A 76 20.40 9.01 34.39
C GLN A 76 20.43 10.42 34.99
N GLN A 77 19.47 11.28 34.61
CA GLN A 77 19.40 12.64 35.12
C GLN A 77 19.21 12.68 36.64
N GLN A 78 18.34 11.82 37.19
CA GLN A 78 18.15 11.72 38.64
C GLN A 78 19.42 11.22 39.35
N LEU A 79 20.08 10.21 38.79
CA LEU A 79 21.26 9.61 39.40
C LEU A 79 22.50 10.52 39.29
N ALA A 80 22.62 11.31 38.23
CA ALA A 80 23.69 12.30 38.08
C ALA A 80 23.64 13.37 39.19
N LEU A 81 22.45 13.70 39.70
CA LEU A 81 22.29 14.61 40.84
C LEU A 81 22.70 13.95 42.17
N ALA A 82 22.49 12.64 42.31
CA ALA A 82 22.80 11.90 43.53
C ALA A 82 24.26 11.43 43.61
N ALA A 83 24.87 11.09 42.47
CA ALA A 83 26.24 10.55 42.37
C ALA A 83 27.00 11.16 41.19
N PRO A 84 27.51 12.41 41.31
CA PRO A 84 28.20 13.11 40.23
C PRO A 84 29.46 12.37 39.74
N ALA A 85 30.17 11.65 40.61
CA ALA A 85 31.37 10.90 40.24
C ALA A 85 31.08 9.73 39.27
N ALA A 86 29.84 9.21 39.26
CA ALA A 86 29.43 8.11 38.39
C ALA A 86 28.77 8.59 37.08
N SER A 87 28.64 9.90 36.86
CA SER A 87 27.89 10.45 35.73
C SER A 87 28.44 10.02 34.36
N GLY A 88 29.77 9.86 34.25
CA GLY A 88 30.44 9.41 33.03
C GLY A 88 30.08 7.98 32.65
N ASP A 89 30.12 7.05 33.60
CA ASP A 89 29.74 5.64 33.39
C ASP A 89 28.27 5.53 33.00
N LEU A 90 27.40 6.35 33.62
CA LEU A 90 25.98 6.39 33.31
C LEU A 90 25.68 6.93 31.92
N ASP A 91 26.44 7.92 31.45
CA ASP A 91 26.31 8.44 30.08
C ASP A 91 26.76 7.42 29.03
N PHE A 92 27.83 6.67 29.33
CA PHE A 92 28.25 5.54 28.51
C PHE A 92 27.17 4.45 28.44
N ILE A 93 26.63 4.02 29.58
CA ILE A 93 25.57 2.99 29.65
C ILE A 93 24.32 3.43 28.89
N LYS A 94 23.88 4.69 29.05
CA LYS A 94 22.76 5.24 28.30
C LYS A 94 23.03 5.19 26.79
N THR A 95 24.20 5.66 26.37
CA THR A 95 24.57 5.68 24.94
C THR A 95 24.53 4.28 24.35
N MET A 96 25.12 3.29 25.05
CA MET A 96 25.10 1.90 24.62
C MET A 96 23.67 1.33 24.56
N THR A 97 22.82 1.71 25.51
CA THR A 97 21.41 1.31 25.53
C THR A 97 20.64 1.88 24.34
N VAL A 98 20.81 3.17 24.04
CA VAL A 98 20.19 3.84 22.88
C VAL A 98 20.64 3.16 21.58
N VAL A 99 21.93 2.86 21.45
CA VAL A 99 22.46 2.16 20.28
C VAL A 99 21.85 0.76 20.15
N GLY A 100 21.82 -0.03 21.21
CA GLY A 100 21.24 -1.39 21.19
C GLY A 100 19.75 -1.38 20.85
N VAL A 101 18.99 -0.45 21.42
CA VAL A 101 17.57 -0.26 21.10
C VAL A 101 17.39 0.14 19.62
N GLY A 102 18.22 1.06 19.11
CA GLY A 102 18.21 1.45 17.70
C GLY A 102 18.49 0.27 16.76
N GLN A 103 19.42 -0.62 17.12
CA GLN A 103 19.69 -1.84 16.36
C GLN A 103 18.49 -2.79 16.31
N ILE A 104 17.73 -2.92 17.40
CA ILE A 104 16.50 -3.72 17.44
C ILE A 104 15.45 -3.14 16.51
N VAL A 105 15.20 -1.82 16.56
CA VAL A 105 14.23 -1.15 15.67
C VAL A 105 14.62 -1.32 14.19
N ALA A 106 15.90 -1.13 13.86
CA ALA A 106 16.42 -1.35 12.52
C ALA A 106 16.35 -2.83 12.09
N GLY A 107 16.54 -3.76 13.03
CA GLY A 107 16.35 -5.20 12.83
C GLY A 107 14.89 -5.53 12.51
N THR A 108 13.94 -4.96 13.24
CA THR A 108 12.50 -5.11 12.99
C THR A 108 12.13 -4.62 11.60
N GLY A 109 12.58 -3.42 11.19
CA GLY A 109 12.35 -2.94 9.82
C GLY A 109 12.82 -3.92 8.74
N ARG A 110 14.02 -4.51 8.92
CA ARG A 110 14.56 -5.51 8.00
C ARG A 110 13.81 -6.85 8.05
N ALA A 111 13.29 -7.26 9.20
CA ALA A 111 12.55 -8.52 9.36
C ALA A 111 11.15 -8.41 8.74
N VAL A 112 10.49 -7.28 8.95
CA VAL A 112 9.14 -7.00 8.45
C VAL A 112 9.16 -6.76 6.94
N ASN A 113 10.22 -6.18 6.38
CA ASN A 113 10.36 -6.04 4.92
C ASN A 113 10.59 -7.37 4.19
N ARG A 114 11.23 -8.35 4.85
CA ARG A 114 11.54 -9.68 4.27
C ARG A 114 10.35 -10.64 4.24
N ARG A 115 9.27 -10.35 4.97
CA ARG A 115 8.02 -11.12 4.96
C ARG A 115 7.02 -10.50 4.00
#